data_AF-I3SRY3-F1
#
_entry.id   AF-I3SRY3-F1
#
_cell.length_a   1.000
_cell.length_b   1.000
_cell.length_c   1.000
_cell.angle_alpha   90.00
_cell.angle_beta   90.00
_cell.angle_gamma   90.00
#
_symmetry.space_group_name_H-M   'P 1'
#
loop_
_entity.id
_entity.type
_entity.pdbx_description
1 polymer ?
#
loop_
_entity_poly.entity_id
_entity_poly.type
_entity_poly.pdbx_seq_one_letter_code
_entity_poly.pdbx_strand_id
1 'polypeptide(L)'
;MDSFNNLRQQISSEYRETVQRRYYTVTGENPDDKTVDLLISTGESETFLQKAIQQQGRANIMDTIQEIQERHDTVKEIERNLMELHQVFMDMSVLVQSQGEQLDNIESHVARANSYVRGGVQQLHVARKHQMNTRKWTCIAIIILLIIILIIVLPIVLKK
;
A
#
# COMPACT_ATOMS: atom_id res chain seq x y z
N MET A 1 4.24 11.83 2.47
CA MET A 1 4.48 12.52 3.77
C MET A 1 4.42 14.02 3.59
N ASP A 2 5.15 14.56 2.62
CA ASP A 2 5.27 16.00 2.41
C ASP A 2 3.93 16.67 2.10
N SER A 3 3.07 16.06 1.29
CA SER A 3 1.75 16.63 0.97
C SER A 3 0.83 16.77 2.20
N PHE A 4 0.88 15.80 3.13
CA PHE A 4 0.09 15.84 4.37
C PHE A 4 0.59 16.90 5.34
N ASN A 5 1.93 16.98 5.50
CA ASN A 5 2.56 18.00 6.33
C ASN A 5 2.28 19.40 5.77
N ASN A 6 2.35 19.57 4.45
CA ASN A 6 2.00 20.83 3.78
C ASN A 6 0.53 21.21 4.00
N LEU A 7 -0.41 20.27 3.86
CA LEU A 7 -1.84 20.55 4.08
C LEU A 7 -2.11 20.97 5.54
N ARG A 8 -1.53 20.27 6.51
CA ARG A 8 -1.65 20.63 7.93
C ARG A 8 -1.10 22.03 8.21
N GLN A 9 0.05 22.35 7.62
CA GLN A 9 0.69 23.66 7.78
C GLN A 9 -0.14 24.76 7.12
N GLN A 10 -0.74 24.49 5.96
CA GLN A 10 -1.64 25.42 5.28
C GLN A 10 -2.90 25.71 6.13
N ILE A 11 -3.58 24.67 6.63
CA ILE A 11 -4.78 24.82 7.47
C ILE A 11 -4.47 25.64 8.74
N SER A 12 -3.35 25.36 9.39
CA SER A 12 -2.91 26.12 10.56
C SER A 12 -2.65 27.60 10.22
N SER A 13 -2.03 27.87 9.07
CA SER A 13 -1.76 29.24 8.62
C SER A 13 -3.03 30.03 8.28
N GLU A 14 -4.01 29.40 7.61
CA GLU A 14 -5.28 30.03 7.25
C GLU A 14 -6.13 30.34 8.50
N TYR A 15 -6.11 29.44 9.48
CA TYR A 15 -6.79 29.66 10.75
C TYR A 15 -6.18 30.83 11.50
N ARG A 16 -4.84 30.89 11.57
CA ARG A 16 -4.10 31.99 12.19
C ARG A 16 -4.43 33.35 11.57
N GLU A 17 -4.47 33.43 10.24
CA GLU A 17 -4.82 34.66 9.53
C GLU A 17 -6.27 35.10 9.84
N THR A 18 -7.20 34.15 9.92
CA THR A 18 -8.61 34.42 10.24
C THR A 18 -8.76 35.02 11.64
N VAL A 19 -8.10 34.41 12.64
CA VAL A 19 -8.12 34.90 14.03
C VAL A 19 -7.54 36.31 14.11
N GLN A 20 -6.41 36.57 13.43
CA GLN A 20 -5.77 37.88 13.41
C GLN A 20 -6.68 38.96 12.80
N ARG A 21 -7.32 38.66 11.66
CA ARG A 21 -8.22 39.60 10.98
C ARG A 21 -9.44 39.95 11.82
N ARG A 22 -10.04 38.96 12.48
CA ARG A 22 -11.20 39.16 13.37
C ARG A 22 -10.81 39.95 14.63
N TYR A 23 -9.64 39.67 15.20
CA TYR A 23 -9.10 40.43 16.32
C TYR A 23 -8.99 41.92 15.99
N TYR A 24 -8.36 42.25 14.84
CA TYR A 24 -8.21 43.63 14.40
C TYR A 24 -9.54 44.31 14.12
N THR A 25 -10.50 43.60 13.53
CA THR A 25 -11.84 44.14 13.22
C THR A 25 -12.58 44.63 14.47
N VAL A 26 -12.37 43.95 15.60
CA VAL A 26 -13.09 44.19 16.86
C VAL A 26 -12.34 45.09 17.83
N THR A 27 -10.99 45.06 17.81
CA THR A 27 -10.15 45.84 18.74
C THR A 27 -9.49 47.05 18.10
N GLY A 28 -9.48 47.13 16.77
CA GLY A 28 -8.74 48.15 16.02
C GLY A 28 -7.22 48.07 16.14
N GLU A 29 -6.68 47.09 16.87
CA GLU A 29 -5.24 46.90 17.09
C GLU A 29 -4.77 45.55 16.51
N ASN A 30 -3.51 45.49 16.06
CA ASN A 30 -2.94 44.21 15.63
C ASN A 30 -2.57 43.38 16.88
N PRO A 31 -2.98 42.10 16.95
CA PRO A 31 -2.59 41.24 18.06
C PRO A 31 -1.10 40.90 17.99
N ASP A 32 -0.47 40.70 19.14
CA ASP A 32 0.85 40.09 19.22
C ASP A 32 0.77 38.58 18.99
N ASP A 33 1.88 38.00 18.55
CA ASP A 33 1.99 36.57 18.23
C ASP A 33 1.49 35.67 19.37
N LYS A 34 1.79 36.05 20.62
CA LYS A 34 1.39 35.30 21.81
C LYS A 34 -0.13 35.33 22.04
N THR A 35 -0.80 36.45 21.77
CA THR A 35 -2.26 36.52 21.88
C THR A 35 -2.93 35.69 20.80
N VAL A 36 -2.38 35.70 19.58
CA VAL A 36 -2.89 34.85 18.48
C VAL A 36 -2.76 33.37 18.84
N ASP A 37 -1.59 32.94 19.32
CA ASP A 37 -1.35 31.56 19.72
C ASP A 37 -2.22 31.13 20.91
N LEU A 38 -2.46 32.04 21.86
CA LEU A 38 -3.38 31.79 22.97
C LEU A 38 -4.80 31.56 22.47
N LEU A 39 -5.33 32.43 21.61
CA LEU A 39 -6.68 32.31 21.05
C LEU A 39 -6.84 31.03 20.21
N ILE A 40 -5.81 30.65 19.46
CA ILE A 40 -5.80 29.41 18.67
C ILE A 40 -5.80 28.17 19.56
N SER A 41 -5.11 28.21 20.71
CA SER A 41 -4.92 27.03 21.57
C SER A 41 -6.03 26.82 22.59
N THR A 42 -6.56 27.90 23.17
CA THR A 42 -7.58 27.81 24.22
C THR A 42 -8.98 28.02 23.69
N GLY A 43 -9.16 28.72 22.56
CA GLY A 43 -10.46 29.25 22.12
C GLY A 43 -11.03 30.32 23.08
N GLU A 44 -10.43 30.50 24.26
CA GLU A 44 -10.94 31.37 25.30
C GLU A 44 -10.72 32.83 24.93
N SER A 45 -11.85 33.45 24.65
CA SER A 45 -11.97 34.80 24.15
C SER A 45 -12.10 35.84 25.27
N GLU A 46 -11.89 35.50 26.55
CA GLU A 46 -12.19 36.41 27.68
C GLU A 46 -11.37 37.71 27.63
N THR A 47 -10.06 37.62 27.38
CA THR A 47 -9.19 38.80 27.24
C THR A 47 -9.53 39.63 26.01
N PHE A 48 -9.95 38.96 24.92
CA PHE A 48 -10.44 39.57 23.70
C PHE A 48 -11.78 40.31 23.92
N LEU A 49 -12.72 39.67 24.63
CA LEU A 49 -14.05 40.17 24.98
C LEU A 49 -13.96 41.38 25.92
N GLN A 50 -13.01 41.39 26.85
CA GLN A 50 -12.79 42.52 27.76
C GLN A 50 -12.26 43.77 27.03
N LYS A 51 -11.31 43.61 26.08
CA LYS A 51 -10.83 44.71 25.24
C LYS A 51 -11.90 45.19 24.24
N ALA A 52 -12.60 44.27 23.61
CA ALA A 52 -13.65 44.56 22.64
C ALA A 52 -14.83 45.35 23.22
N ILE A 53 -15.27 44.99 24.43
CA ILE A 53 -16.39 45.66 25.13
C ILE A 53 -16.08 47.13 25.40
N GLN A 54 -14.81 47.51 25.59
CA GLN A 54 -14.42 48.91 25.77
C GLN A 54 -14.55 49.75 24.48
N GLN A 55 -14.49 49.15 23.29
CA GLN A 55 -14.35 49.89 22.03
C GLN A 55 -15.59 49.87 21.12
N GLN A 56 -16.36 48.77 21.03
CA GLN A 56 -17.30 48.61 19.92
C GLN A 56 -18.73 48.12 20.25
N GLY A 57 -19.07 47.99 21.54
CA GLY A 57 -20.44 47.66 21.97
C GLY A 57 -20.77 46.16 21.88
N ARG A 58 -21.59 45.68 22.83
CA ARG A 58 -21.71 44.25 23.20
C ARG A 58 -22.23 43.27 22.13
N ALA A 59 -23.04 43.72 21.16
CA ALA A 59 -23.78 42.82 20.26
C ALA A 59 -22.92 42.21 19.14
N ASN A 60 -22.23 43.04 18.35
CA ASN A 60 -21.41 42.57 17.20
C ASN A 60 -20.19 41.73 17.64
N ILE A 61 -19.78 41.87 18.89
CA ILE A 61 -18.63 41.16 19.48
C ILE A 61 -18.98 39.71 19.76
N MET A 62 -20.19 39.46 20.25
CA MET A 62 -20.63 38.13 20.64
C MET A 62 -20.75 37.20 19.42
N ASP A 63 -21.24 37.73 18.30
CA ASP A 63 -21.26 37.03 17.01
C ASP A 63 -19.85 36.68 16.52
N THR A 64 -18.89 37.62 16.65
CA THR A 64 -17.50 37.39 16.22
C THR A 64 -16.80 36.33 17.06
N ILE A 65 -17.07 36.30 18.37
CA ILE A 65 -16.51 35.30 19.29
C ILE A 65 -17.10 33.92 19.02
N GLN A 66 -18.41 33.85 18.81
CA GLN A 66 -19.06 32.61 18.44
C GLN A 66 -18.47 32.05 17.14
N GLU A 67 -18.24 32.89 16.13
CA GLU A 67 -17.60 32.47 14.87
C GLU A 67 -16.17 31.93 15.10
N ILE A 68 -15.35 32.58 15.94
CA ILE A 68 -13.99 32.11 16.26
C ILE A 68 -14.04 30.77 17.00
N GLN A 69 -14.96 30.61 17.94
CA GLN A 69 -15.12 29.38 18.71
C GLN A 69 -15.57 28.21 17.81
N GLU A 70 -16.57 28.42 16.95
CA GLU A 70 -17.03 27.42 15.99
C GLU A 70 -15.90 27.01 15.03
N ARG A 71 -15.05 27.97 14.61
CA ARG A 71 -13.87 27.70 13.80
C ARG A 71 -12.80 26.93 14.57
N HIS A 72 -12.56 27.27 15.84
CA HIS A 72 -11.63 26.54 16.71
C HIS A 72 -12.04 25.07 16.82
N ASP A 73 -13.32 24.81 17.11
CA ASP A 73 -13.85 23.47 17.26
C ASP A 73 -13.72 22.67 15.96
N THR A 74 -13.98 23.31 14.82
CA THR A 74 -13.78 22.72 13.48
C THR A 74 -12.31 22.37 13.23
N VAL A 75 -11.38 23.26 13.54
CA VAL A 75 -9.93 23.02 13.36
C VAL A 75 -9.44 21.90 14.26
N LYS A 76 -9.94 21.84 15.50
CA LYS A 76 -9.64 20.77 16.45
C LYS A 76 -10.15 19.42 15.99
N GLU A 77 -11.35 19.39 15.39
CA GLU A 77 -11.88 18.18 14.76
C GLU A 77 -11.01 17.73 13.58
N ILE A 78 -10.60 18.66 12.72
CA ILE A 78 -9.68 18.39 11.61
C ILE A 78 -8.35 17.84 12.14
N GLU A 79 -7.79 18.42 13.20
CA GLU A 79 -6.55 17.96 13.81
C GLU A 79 -6.68 16.51 14.31
N ARG A 80 -7.78 16.20 15.00
CA ARG A 80 -8.10 14.83 15.46
C ARG A 80 -8.18 13.85 14.30
N ASN A 81 -8.89 14.21 13.23
CA ASN A 81 -9.04 13.37 12.05
C ASN A 81 -7.70 13.18 11.31
N LEU A 82 -6.85 14.21 11.25
CA LEU A 82 -5.49 14.13 10.69
C LEU A 82 -4.60 13.19 11.53
N MET A 83 -4.69 13.22 12.86
CA MET A 83 -3.96 12.29 13.72
C MET A 83 -4.39 10.84 13.50
N GLU A 84 -5.70 10.58 13.37
CA GLU A 84 -6.22 9.25 13.03
C GLU A 84 -5.71 8.78 11.66
N LEU A 85 -5.74 9.64 10.65
CA LEU A 85 -5.24 9.30 9.31
C LEU A 85 -3.74 9.02 9.32
N HIS A 86 -2.96 9.78 10.10
CA HIS A 86 -1.54 9.52 10.30
C HIS A 86 -1.31 8.13 10.91
N GLN A 87 -2.10 7.75 11.91
CA GLN A 87 -2.02 6.41 12.51
C GLN A 87 -2.33 5.32 11.48
N VAL A 88 -3.42 5.46 10.72
CA VAL A 88 -3.78 4.53 9.63
C VAL A 88 -2.66 4.39 8.61
N PHE A 89 -1.99 5.49 8.25
CA PHE A 89 -0.88 5.49 7.31
C PHE A 89 0.36 4.78 7.87
N MET A 90 0.64 4.93 9.18
CA MET A 90 1.73 4.21 9.86
C MET A 90 1.43 2.72 9.95
N ASP A 91 0.20 2.34 10.32
CA ASP A 91 -0.23 0.95 10.37
C ASP A 91 -0.16 0.31 8.97
N MET A 92 -0.55 1.04 7.92
CA MET A 92 -0.40 0.60 6.54
C MET A 92 1.08 0.38 6.16
N SER A 93 1.98 1.26 6.60
CA SER A 93 3.42 1.12 6.34
C SER A 93 3.99 -0.15 6.98
N VAL A 94 3.56 -0.47 8.21
CA VAL A 94 3.93 -1.72 8.90
C VAL A 94 3.38 -2.94 8.15
N LEU A 95 2.11 -2.91 7.73
CA LEU A 95 1.49 -4.00 6.99
C LEU A 95 2.14 -4.24 5.62
N VAL A 96 2.50 -3.18 4.88
CA VAL A 96 3.21 -3.29 3.60
C VAL A 96 4.61 -3.89 3.81
N GLN A 97 5.32 -3.46 4.85
CA GLN A 97 6.64 -4.00 5.16
C GLN A 97 6.57 -5.48 5.57
N SER A 98 5.57 -5.87 6.34
CA SER A 98 5.33 -7.28 6.70
C SER A 98 4.93 -8.15 5.50
N GLN A 99 4.21 -7.60 4.52
CA GLN A 99 3.83 -8.32 3.29
C GLN A 99 5.01 -8.53 2.32
N GLY A 100 6.13 -7.83 2.51
CA GLY A 100 7.35 -8.00 1.68
C GLY A 100 7.90 -9.43 1.69
N GLU A 101 7.82 -10.13 2.83
CA GLU A 101 8.31 -11.52 2.97
C GLU A 101 7.40 -12.54 2.25
N GLN A 102 6.09 -12.29 2.15
CA GLN A 102 5.18 -13.15 1.38
C GLN A 102 5.33 -12.98 -0.14
N LEU A 103 5.70 -11.79 -0.62
CA LEU A 103 5.94 -11.55 -2.04
C LEU A 103 7.16 -12.33 -2.56
N ASP A 104 8.24 -12.40 -1.78
CA ASP A 104 9.43 -13.21 -2.10
C ASP A 104 9.09 -14.70 -2.24
N ASN A 105 8.16 -15.19 -1.40
CA ASN A 105 7.66 -16.56 -1.49
C ASN A 105 6.88 -16.80 -2.80
N ILE A 106 6.03 -15.88 -3.24
CA ILE A 106 5.29 -16.01 -4.52
C ILE A 106 6.26 -16.03 -5.70
N GLU A 107 7.23 -15.11 -5.73
CA GLU A 107 8.27 -15.09 -6.77
C GLU A 107 9.05 -16.41 -6.80
N SER A 108 9.46 -16.91 -5.63
CA SER A 108 10.10 -18.21 -5.47
C SER A 108 9.23 -19.39 -5.94
N HIS A 109 7.93 -19.37 -5.66
CA HIS A 109 6.98 -20.39 -6.12
C HIS A 109 6.82 -20.36 -7.66
N VAL A 110 6.70 -19.17 -8.25
CA VAL A 110 6.60 -18.99 -9.71
C VAL A 110 7.91 -19.41 -10.39
N ALA A 111 9.06 -19.03 -9.84
CA ALA A 111 10.38 -19.44 -10.35
C ALA A 111 10.57 -20.95 -10.29
N ARG A 112 10.17 -21.60 -9.19
CA ARG A 112 10.18 -23.07 -9.06
C ARG A 112 9.24 -23.75 -10.04
N ALA A 113 8.02 -23.23 -10.21
CA ALA A 113 7.07 -23.76 -11.19
C ALA A 113 7.62 -23.67 -12.62
N ASN A 114 8.21 -22.53 -13.00
CA ASN A 114 8.86 -22.35 -14.30
C ASN A 114 10.02 -23.33 -14.50
N SER A 115 10.86 -23.52 -13.48
CA SER A 115 11.96 -24.50 -13.50
C SER A 115 11.46 -25.92 -13.71
N TYR A 116 10.41 -26.34 -12.99
CA TYR A 116 9.81 -27.66 -13.16
C TYR A 116 9.20 -27.87 -14.54
N VAL A 117 8.50 -26.87 -15.09
CA VAL A 117 7.95 -26.95 -16.44
C VAL A 117 9.07 -27.07 -17.47
N ARG A 118 10.12 -26.26 -17.38
CA ARG A 118 11.31 -26.35 -18.26
C ARG A 118 11.98 -27.72 -18.17
N GLY A 119 12.22 -28.22 -16.97
CA GLY A 119 12.79 -29.54 -16.75
C GLY A 119 11.91 -30.65 -17.33
N GLY A 120 10.59 -30.58 -17.11
CA GLY A 120 9.62 -31.51 -17.67
C GLY A 120 9.61 -31.53 -19.20
N VAL A 121 9.67 -30.36 -19.85
CA VAL A 121 9.78 -30.26 -21.32
C VAL A 121 11.06 -30.92 -21.83
N GLN A 122 12.19 -30.73 -21.15
CA GLN A 122 13.45 -31.37 -21.53
C GLN A 122 13.37 -32.89 -21.40
N GLN A 123 12.78 -33.41 -20.32
CA GLN A 123 12.58 -34.85 -20.13
C GLN A 123 11.67 -35.45 -21.20
N LEU A 124 10.59 -34.77 -21.58
CA LEU A 124 9.72 -35.20 -22.68
C LEU A 124 10.47 -35.26 -24.02
N HIS A 125 11.37 -34.30 -24.28
CA HIS A 125 12.19 -34.30 -25.48
C HIS A 125 13.14 -35.51 -25.51
N VAL A 126 13.81 -35.81 -24.39
CA VAL A 126 14.69 -36.98 -24.25
C VAL A 126 13.91 -38.28 -24.39
N ALA A 127 12.75 -38.40 -23.73
CA ALA A 127 11.88 -39.56 -23.84
C ALA A 127 11.43 -39.82 -25.28
N ARG A 128 11.06 -38.76 -26.02
CA ARG A 128 10.72 -38.86 -27.46
C ARG A 128 11.90 -39.36 -28.28
N LYS A 129 13.11 -38.85 -28.02
CA LYS A 129 14.33 -39.30 -28.71
C LYS A 129 14.61 -40.79 -28.46
N HIS A 130 14.50 -41.24 -27.20
CA HIS A 130 14.63 -42.66 -26.86
C HIS A 130 13.56 -43.52 -27.56
N GLN A 131 12.29 -43.10 -27.51
CA GLN A 131 11.19 -43.83 -28.15
C GLN A 131 11.43 -44.02 -29.66
N MET A 132 11.91 -42.99 -30.37
CA MET A 132 12.22 -43.09 -31.80
C MET A 132 13.36 -44.08 -32.08
N ASN A 133 14.38 -44.12 -31.22
CA ASN A 133 15.53 -44.98 -31.41
C ASN A 133 15.22 -46.45 -31.07
N THR A 134 14.47 -46.71 -29.99
CA THR A 134 14.13 -48.06 -29.55
C THR A 134 13.29 -48.81 -30.57
N ARG A 135 12.38 -48.15 -31.30
CA ARG A 135 11.51 -48.82 -32.30
C ARG A 135 12.29 -49.61 -33.35
N LYS A 136 13.42 -49.09 -33.83
CA LYS A 136 14.27 -49.78 -34.81
C LYS A 136 14.96 -51.00 -34.19
N TRP A 137 15.49 -50.84 -32.99
CA TRP A 137 16.15 -51.92 -32.24
C TRP A 137 15.17 -53.04 -31.85
N THR A 138 13.94 -52.70 -31.47
CA THR A 138 12.88 -53.70 -31.19
C THR A 138 12.55 -54.52 -32.43
N CYS A 139 12.45 -53.89 -33.60
CA CYS A 139 12.20 -54.61 -34.86
C CYS A 139 13.36 -55.55 -35.21
N ILE A 140 14.62 -55.09 -35.08
CA ILE A 140 15.81 -55.92 -35.30
C ILE A 140 15.83 -57.12 -34.34
N ALA A 141 15.54 -56.90 -33.05
CA ALA A 141 15.49 -57.95 -32.05
C ALA A 141 14.42 -59.02 -32.37
N ILE A 142 13.24 -58.61 -32.82
CA ILE A 142 12.17 -59.53 -33.25
C ILE A 142 12.61 -60.35 -34.45
N ILE A 143 13.26 -59.75 -35.46
CA ILE A 143 13.75 -60.46 -36.65
C ILE A 143 14.79 -61.51 -36.25
N ILE A 144 15.75 -61.16 -35.38
CA ILE A 144 16.77 -62.10 -34.89
C ILE A 144 16.11 -63.28 -34.16
N LEU A 145 15.11 -63.01 -33.31
CA LEU A 145 14.38 -64.05 -32.59
C LEU A 145 13.65 -65.01 -33.54
N LEU A 146 13.01 -64.50 -34.60
CA LEU A 146 12.36 -65.35 -35.61
C LEU A 146 13.37 -66.24 -36.37
N ILE A 147 14.55 -65.71 -36.70
CA ILE A 147 15.63 -66.48 -37.36
C ILE A 147 16.10 -67.62 -36.45
N ILE A 148 16.30 -67.35 -35.15
CA ILE A 148 16.70 -68.38 -34.18
C ILE A 148 15.66 -69.50 -34.10
N ILE A 149 14.36 -69.15 -34.04
CA ILE A 149 13.28 -70.14 -34.05
C ILE A 149 13.32 -70.98 -35.32
N LEU A 150 13.51 -70.36 -36.49
CA LEU A 150 13.58 -71.07 -37.77
C LEU A 150 14.74 -72.07 -37.79
N ILE A 151 15.93 -71.67 -37.31
CA ILE A 151 17.12 -72.53 -37.22
C ILE A 151 16.89 -73.73 -36.29
N ILE A 152 16.13 -73.56 -35.20
CA ILE A 152 15.84 -74.65 -34.27
C ILE A 152 14.76 -75.59 -34.82
N VAL A 153 13.70 -75.04 -35.44
CA VAL A 153 12.54 -75.81 -35.91
C VAL A 153 12.86 -76.59 -37.19
N LEU A 154 13.58 -76.00 -38.16
CA LEU A 154 13.91 -76.66 -39.43
C LEU A 154 14.59 -78.02 -39.29
N PRO A 155 15.67 -78.21 -38.49
CA PRO A 155 16.31 -79.51 -38.34
C PRO A 155 15.43 -80.53 -37.63
N ILE A 156 14.52 -80.11 -36.73
CA ILE A 156 13.57 -81.01 -36.07
C ILE A 156 12.53 -81.51 -37.06
N VAL A 157 12.02 -80.63 -37.93
CA VAL A 157 11.02 -80.98 -38.95
C VAL A 157 11.63 -81.80 -40.09
N LEU A 158 12.85 -81.46 -40.54
CA LEU A 158 13.55 -82.18 -41.61
C LEU A 158 14.16 -83.51 -41.17
N LYS A 159 14.41 -83.72 -39.87
CA LYS A 159 14.84 -85.03 -39.33
C LYS A 159 13.69 -86.02 -39.13
N LYS A 160 12.45 -85.60 -39.32
CA LYS A 160 11.26 -86.46 -39.20
C LYS A 160 10.82 -86.94 -40.57
#